data_AF-A0A5Z1W4U4-F1
#
_entry.id   AF-A0A5Z1W4U4-F1
#
_cell.length_a   1.000
_cell.length_b   1.000
_cell.length_c   1.000
_cell.angle_alpha   90.00
_cell.angle_beta   90.00
_cell.angle_gamma   90.00
#
_symmetry.space_group_name_H-M   'P 1'
#
loop_
_entity.id
_entity.type
_entity.pdbx_description
1 polymer ?
#
loop_
_entity_poly.entity_id
_entity_poly.type
_entity_poly.pdbx_seq_one_letter_code
_entity_poly.pdbx_strand_id
1 'polypeptide(L)'
;INELKVTDLAIEDLPLGENELTDTVFDNIQNLPNLKTLDLSKNQLEEVVLDKTDVENLPNLMTLNIQQNLAIKLINVQDQPQLVDVKTSDYKELSALTTVIAKNNPELVNLGYPIMQNVYFSQVASLTKVELVNLPKVRKV
;
A
#
# COMPACT_ATOMS: atom_id res chain seq x y z
N ILE A 1 0.07 -14.79 -33.11
CA ILE A 1 1.13 -14.87 -32.07
C ILE A 1 1.90 -13.55 -31.96
N ASN A 2 1.83 -12.65 -32.95
CA ASN A 2 2.34 -11.28 -32.81
C ASN A 2 1.27 -10.38 -32.19
N GLU A 3 1.67 -9.52 -31.25
CA GLU A 3 0.87 -8.56 -30.45
C GLU A 3 0.42 -8.99 -29.05
N LEU A 4 1.19 -9.83 -28.34
CA LEU A 4 1.05 -9.87 -26.87
C LEU A 4 1.74 -8.61 -26.30
N LYS A 5 0.96 -7.58 -25.99
CA LYS A 5 1.44 -6.46 -25.16
C LYS A 5 1.43 -6.94 -23.70
N VAL A 6 2.30 -6.42 -22.86
CA VAL A 6 2.25 -6.68 -21.40
C VAL A 6 0.86 -6.33 -20.83
N THR A 7 0.13 -5.42 -21.47
CA THR A 7 -1.28 -5.09 -21.15
C THR A 7 -2.28 -6.23 -21.38
N ASP A 8 -1.91 -7.25 -22.16
CA ASP A 8 -2.72 -8.47 -22.37
C ASP A 8 -2.48 -9.52 -21.26
N LEU A 9 -1.50 -9.29 -20.39
CA LEU A 9 -1.37 -10.06 -19.15
C LEU A 9 -2.48 -9.60 -18.21
N ALA A 10 -3.54 -10.40 -18.13
CA ALA A 10 -4.63 -10.25 -17.17
C ALA A 10 -4.19 -10.61 -15.74
N ILE A 11 -3.04 -10.09 -15.30
CA ILE A 11 -2.54 -10.28 -13.95
C ILE A 11 -3.37 -9.39 -13.04
N GLU A 12 -4.28 -10.03 -12.29
CA GLU A 12 -5.06 -9.37 -11.25
C GLU A 12 -4.36 -9.40 -9.89
N ASP A 13 -3.50 -10.40 -9.66
CA ASP A 13 -2.77 -10.58 -8.42
C ASP A 13 -1.28 -10.78 -8.69
N LEU A 14 -0.43 -9.99 -8.04
CA LEU A 14 1.02 -10.05 -8.18
C LEU A 14 1.66 -10.41 -6.83
N PRO A 15 1.99 -11.70 -6.60
CA PRO A 15 2.61 -12.16 -5.37
C PRO A 15 4.13 -11.95 -5.42
N LEU A 16 4.62 -10.94 -4.72
CA LEU A 16 6.05 -10.62 -4.57
C LEU A 16 6.50 -10.72 -3.10
N GLY A 17 5.72 -11.42 -2.27
CA GLY A 17 6.10 -11.65 -0.88
C GLY A 17 7.34 -12.54 -0.76
N GLU A 18 8.05 -12.43 0.38
CA GLU A 18 9.24 -13.24 0.69
C GLU A 18 10.40 -13.05 -0.31
N ASN A 19 10.72 -11.78 -0.60
CA ASN A 19 11.86 -11.41 -1.44
C ASN A 19 12.77 -10.41 -0.72
N GLU A 20 13.74 -9.87 -1.44
CA GLU A 20 14.65 -8.82 -0.98
C GLU A 20 14.33 -7.47 -1.64
N LEU A 21 13.06 -7.22 -1.95
CA LEU A 21 12.65 -5.99 -2.62
C LEU A 21 12.78 -4.78 -1.69
N THR A 22 13.22 -3.67 -2.27
CA THR A 22 13.32 -2.36 -1.64
C THR A 22 12.30 -1.40 -2.24
N ASP A 23 12.27 -0.16 -1.77
CA ASP A 23 11.32 0.88 -2.17
C ASP A 23 11.27 1.13 -3.69
N THR A 24 12.38 0.86 -4.40
CA THR A 24 12.47 0.89 -5.87
C THR A 24 11.45 -0.01 -6.59
N VAL A 25 10.75 -0.90 -5.88
CA VAL A 25 9.66 -1.68 -6.45
C VAL A 25 8.53 -0.80 -7.00
N PHE A 26 8.23 0.33 -6.36
CA PHE A 26 7.18 1.25 -6.82
C PHE A 26 7.55 1.92 -8.15
N ASP A 27 8.84 2.21 -8.38
CA ASP A 27 9.34 2.73 -9.66
C ASP A 27 9.25 1.69 -10.81
N ASN A 28 9.29 0.40 -10.47
CA ASN A 28 9.41 -0.69 -11.44
C ASN A 28 8.09 -1.39 -11.78
N ILE A 29 7.07 -1.29 -10.92
CA ILE A 29 5.74 -1.84 -11.19
C ILE A 29 4.93 -0.81 -11.97
N GLN A 30 5.00 -0.92 -13.31
CA GLN A 30 4.39 0.03 -14.24
C GLN A 30 3.48 -0.69 -15.24
N ASN A 31 2.45 -0.01 -15.74
CA ASN A 31 1.54 -0.51 -16.78
C ASN A 31 0.88 -1.88 -16.48
N LEU A 32 0.32 -2.06 -15.29
CA LEU A 32 -0.46 -3.24 -14.93
C LEU A 32 -1.94 -2.87 -14.75
N PRO A 33 -2.66 -2.59 -15.86
CA PRO A 33 -4.00 -2.01 -15.80
C PRO A 33 -5.05 -2.92 -15.16
N ASN A 34 -4.79 -4.23 -15.05
CA ASN A 34 -5.73 -5.19 -14.47
C ASN A 34 -5.39 -5.56 -13.01
N LEU A 35 -4.26 -5.06 -12.47
CA LEU A 35 -3.80 -5.47 -11.15
C LEU A 35 -4.73 -4.94 -10.05
N LYS A 36 -5.22 -5.84 -9.21
CA LYS A 36 -6.10 -5.58 -8.07
C LYS A 36 -5.38 -5.83 -6.74
N THR A 37 -4.48 -6.79 -6.69
CA THR A 37 -3.72 -7.14 -5.48
C THR A 37 -2.23 -7.12 -5.75
N LEU A 38 -1.50 -6.35 -4.94
CA LEU A 38 -0.05 -6.36 -4.89
C LEU A 38 0.40 -6.84 -3.51
N ASP A 39 1.10 -7.97 -3.47
CA ASP A 39 1.69 -8.50 -2.24
C ASP A 39 3.19 -8.26 -2.19
N LEU A 40 3.62 -7.35 -1.32
CA LEU A 40 5.01 -7.00 -1.02
C LEU A 40 5.38 -7.41 0.41
N SER A 41 4.66 -8.36 1.02
CA SER A 41 4.94 -8.77 2.39
C SER A 41 6.33 -9.43 2.54
N LYS A 42 6.95 -9.32 3.72
CA LYS A 42 8.26 -9.91 4.01
C LYS A 42 9.33 -9.51 2.98
N ASN A 43 9.51 -8.20 2.80
CA ASN A 43 10.57 -7.60 1.98
C ASN A 43 11.41 -6.63 2.85
N GLN A 44 12.18 -5.75 2.22
CA GLN A 44 13.07 -4.77 2.87
C GLN A 44 12.62 -3.33 2.59
N LEU A 45 11.29 -3.09 2.57
CA LEU A 45 10.75 -1.75 2.37
C LEU A 45 11.03 -0.85 3.58
N GLU A 46 11.52 0.35 3.32
CA GLU A 46 11.64 1.44 4.27
C GLU A 46 10.60 2.54 4.01
N GLU A 47 10.21 2.74 2.75
CA GLU A 47 9.24 3.74 2.33
C GLU A 47 8.20 3.12 1.38
N VAL A 48 6.92 3.33 1.71
CA VAL A 48 5.80 2.94 0.86
C VAL A 48 5.17 4.20 0.33
N VAL A 49 5.35 4.46 -0.96
CA VAL A 49 4.79 5.63 -1.65
C VAL A 49 3.92 5.15 -2.80
N LEU A 50 2.63 5.51 -2.73
CA LEU A 50 1.70 5.42 -3.85
C LEU A 50 1.01 6.78 -4.00
N ASP A 51 1.26 7.47 -5.12
CA ASP A 51 0.68 8.77 -5.40
C ASP A 51 -0.08 8.81 -6.74
N LYS A 52 -0.50 10.01 -7.14
CA LYS A 52 -1.29 10.21 -8.35
C LYS A 52 -0.62 9.65 -9.62
N THR A 53 0.71 9.60 -9.69
CA THR A 53 1.43 9.05 -10.84
C THR A 53 1.29 7.54 -10.93
N ASP A 54 1.20 6.85 -9.79
CA ASP A 54 1.00 5.40 -9.73
C ASP A 54 -0.40 4.99 -10.18
N VAL A 55 -1.40 5.87 -10.08
CA VAL A 55 -2.78 5.61 -10.55
C VAL A 55 -2.80 5.35 -12.05
N GLU A 56 -1.92 5.97 -12.83
CA GLU A 56 -1.83 5.72 -14.27
C GLU A 56 -1.30 4.31 -14.57
N ASN A 57 -0.49 3.76 -13.65
CA ASN A 57 0.14 2.45 -13.78
C ASN A 57 -0.70 1.31 -13.19
N LEU A 58 -1.37 1.59 -12.07
CA LEU A 58 -2.11 0.65 -11.23
C LEU A 58 -3.55 1.14 -10.99
N PRO A 59 -4.32 1.48 -12.05
CA PRO A 59 -5.61 2.17 -11.92
C PRO A 59 -6.68 1.36 -11.17
N ASN A 60 -6.50 0.04 -11.08
CA ASN A 60 -7.44 -0.88 -10.45
C ASN A 60 -6.91 -1.53 -9.16
N LEU A 61 -5.82 -1.01 -8.59
CA LEU A 61 -5.25 -1.57 -7.35
C LEU A 61 -6.22 -1.36 -6.19
N MET A 62 -6.67 -2.47 -5.59
CA MET A 62 -7.60 -2.50 -4.47
C MET A 62 -6.93 -2.88 -3.16
N THR A 63 -5.92 -3.75 -3.20
CA THR A 63 -5.24 -4.27 -2.03
C THR A 63 -3.73 -4.18 -2.18
N LEU A 64 -3.08 -3.55 -1.20
CA LEU A 64 -1.63 -3.55 -1.04
C LEU A 64 -1.28 -4.27 0.26
N ASN A 65 -0.47 -5.33 0.19
CA ASN A 65 0.06 -6.00 1.37
C ASN A 65 1.54 -5.65 1.59
N ILE A 66 1.85 -5.00 2.71
CA ILE A 66 3.21 -4.60 3.12
C ILE A 66 3.58 -5.17 4.49
N GLN A 67 2.86 -6.20 4.96
CA GLN A 67 3.16 -6.87 6.22
C GLN A 67 4.62 -7.36 6.27
N GLN A 68 5.19 -7.38 7.47
CA GLN A 68 6.54 -7.91 7.74
C GLN A 68 7.68 -7.20 6.99
N ASN A 69 7.49 -5.93 6.64
CA ASN A 69 8.55 -5.00 6.27
C ASN A 69 8.95 -4.19 7.52
N LEU A 70 9.84 -4.75 8.33
CA LEU A 70 10.10 -4.27 9.71
C LEU A 70 10.82 -2.91 9.76
N ALA A 71 11.36 -2.45 8.62
CA ALA A 71 12.12 -1.21 8.51
C ALA A 71 11.27 -0.03 8.00
N ILE A 72 9.96 -0.20 7.75
CA ILE A 72 9.11 0.87 7.23
C ILE A 72 9.12 2.08 8.18
N LYS A 73 9.53 3.23 7.64
CA LYS A 73 9.56 4.55 8.27
C LYS A 73 8.44 5.45 7.79
N LEU A 74 8.00 5.26 6.55
CA LEU A 74 7.00 6.09 5.87
C LEU A 74 5.95 5.22 5.18
N ILE A 75 4.69 5.54 5.42
CA ILE A 75 3.58 5.10 4.57
C ILE A 75 2.90 6.35 4.02
N ASN A 76 2.92 6.52 2.71
CA ASN A 76 2.33 7.64 2.00
C ASN A 76 1.46 7.12 0.83
N VAL A 77 0.16 7.00 1.06
CA VAL A 77 -0.80 6.51 0.05
C VAL A 77 -1.81 7.59 -0.27
N GLN A 78 -1.74 8.15 -1.47
CA GLN A 78 -2.52 9.32 -1.85
C GLN A 78 -3.17 9.14 -3.22
N ASP A 79 -4.37 9.71 -3.35
CA ASP A 79 -5.10 9.83 -4.61
C ASP A 79 -5.38 8.49 -5.31
N GLN A 80 -5.47 7.38 -4.55
CA GLN A 80 -5.75 6.04 -5.09
C GLN A 80 -7.25 5.78 -5.15
N PRO A 81 -7.89 5.84 -6.33
CA PRO A 81 -9.35 5.89 -6.44
C PRO A 81 -10.03 4.57 -6.08
N GLN A 82 -9.34 3.43 -6.23
CA GLN A 82 -9.88 2.09 -5.96
C GLN A 82 -9.27 1.40 -4.75
N LEU A 83 -8.28 2.00 -4.10
CA LEU A 83 -7.57 1.36 -2.99
C LEU A 83 -8.48 1.21 -1.79
N VAL A 84 -8.72 -0.03 -1.37
CA VAL A 84 -9.61 -0.41 -0.26
C VAL A 84 -8.82 -0.77 0.99
N ASP A 85 -7.73 -1.52 0.82
CA ASP A 85 -7.03 -2.16 1.92
C ASP A 85 -5.51 -2.04 1.75
N VAL A 86 -4.86 -1.39 2.72
CA VAL A 86 -3.41 -1.41 2.90
C VAL A 86 -3.10 -2.18 4.17
N LYS A 87 -2.60 -3.41 4.00
CA LYS A 87 -2.30 -4.33 5.09
C LYS A 87 -0.90 -4.08 5.62
N THR A 88 -0.81 -3.63 6.86
CA THR A 88 0.46 -3.42 7.56
C THR A 88 0.69 -4.50 8.61
N SER A 89 1.91 -4.60 9.12
CA SER A 89 2.18 -5.37 10.34
C SER A 89 1.46 -4.81 11.56
N ASP A 90 1.43 -5.60 12.65
CA ASP A 90 1.00 -5.14 13.96
C ASP A 90 1.89 -3.97 14.45
N TYR A 91 1.35 -3.08 15.27
CA TYR A 91 2.06 -1.90 15.76
C TYR A 91 3.37 -2.23 16.48
N LYS A 92 3.50 -3.43 17.07
CA LYS A 92 4.74 -3.91 17.72
C LYS A 92 5.89 -4.12 16.74
N GLU A 93 5.58 -4.38 15.48
CA GLU A 93 6.55 -4.60 14.40
C GLU A 93 6.81 -3.33 13.58
N LEU A 94 6.05 -2.26 13.80
CA LEU A 94 6.19 -0.97 13.11
C LEU A 94 7.04 0.01 13.93
N SER A 95 8.09 -0.46 14.61
CA SER A 95 8.89 0.35 15.53
C SER A 95 9.70 1.47 14.86
N ALA A 96 9.90 1.40 13.55
CA ALA A 96 10.59 2.43 12.76
C ALA A 96 9.62 3.44 12.13
N LEU A 97 8.30 3.18 12.15
CA LEU A 97 7.31 3.99 11.44
C LEU A 97 7.16 5.35 12.12
N THR A 98 7.53 6.42 11.41
CA THR A 98 7.48 7.79 11.92
C THR A 98 6.39 8.63 11.29
N THR A 99 5.98 8.29 10.07
CA THR A 99 5.06 9.09 9.26
C THR A 99 4.03 8.24 8.55
N VAL A 100 2.76 8.59 8.72
CA VAL A 100 1.64 8.05 7.94
C VAL A 100 0.89 9.20 7.28
N ILE A 101 0.77 9.15 5.96
CA ILE A 101 0.02 10.09 5.15
C ILE A 101 -0.95 9.28 4.29
N ALA A 102 -2.25 9.52 4.45
CA ALA A 102 -3.28 8.95 3.61
C ALA A 102 -4.27 10.03 3.20
N LYS A 103 -4.32 10.35 1.90
CA LYS A 103 -5.16 11.44 1.38
C LYS A 103 -5.94 11.01 0.16
N ASN A 104 -7.20 11.46 0.07
CA ASN A 104 -8.02 11.33 -1.13
C ASN A 104 -8.14 9.88 -1.65
N ASN A 105 -8.24 8.91 -0.74
CA ASN A 105 -8.50 7.51 -1.09
C ASN A 105 -9.99 7.22 -0.77
N PRO A 106 -10.93 7.47 -1.70
CA PRO A 106 -12.37 7.45 -1.41
C PRO A 106 -12.90 6.07 -1.01
N GLU A 107 -12.23 5.01 -1.47
CA GLU A 107 -12.61 3.62 -1.23
C GLU A 107 -11.88 2.99 -0.03
N LEU A 108 -10.91 3.68 0.55
CA LEU A 108 -10.06 3.13 1.61
C LEU A 108 -10.87 2.85 2.87
N VAL A 109 -10.80 1.61 3.33
CA VAL A 109 -11.46 1.12 4.56
C VAL A 109 -10.42 0.76 5.62
N ASN A 110 -9.30 0.16 5.21
CA ASN A 110 -8.25 -0.30 6.13
C ASN A 110 -6.88 0.24 5.72
N LEU A 111 -6.15 0.78 6.70
CA LEU A 111 -4.72 1.08 6.61
C LEU A 111 -4.13 0.70 7.97
N GLY A 112 -3.72 -0.55 8.09
CA GLY A 112 -3.37 -1.14 9.38
C GLY A 112 -3.34 -2.66 9.38
N TYR A 113 -3.22 -3.24 10.57
CA TYR A 113 -3.16 -4.70 10.75
C TYR A 113 -4.50 -5.37 10.35
N PRO A 114 -4.50 -6.44 9.50
CA PRO A 114 -5.70 -6.94 8.83
C PRO A 114 -6.90 -7.29 9.73
N ILE A 115 -6.67 -7.69 10.97
CA ILE A 115 -7.75 -8.08 11.90
C ILE A 115 -8.53 -6.88 12.46
N MET A 116 -7.96 -5.66 12.42
CA MET A 116 -8.59 -4.46 12.98
C MET A 116 -9.60 -3.83 12.00
N GLN A 117 -9.39 -3.99 10.69
CA GLN A 117 -10.22 -3.41 9.61
C GLN A 117 -10.53 -1.92 9.81
N ASN A 118 -9.49 -1.13 10.12
CA ASN A 118 -9.58 0.32 10.24
C ASN A 118 -8.19 0.96 10.09
N VAL A 119 -8.12 2.29 10.11
CA VAL A 119 -6.83 3.00 10.22
C VAL A 119 -6.36 2.95 11.68
N TYR A 120 -5.26 2.26 11.95
CA TYR A 120 -4.82 1.99 13.31
C TYR A 120 -3.31 2.08 13.52
N PHE A 121 -2.84 3.23 13.98
CA PHE A 121 -1.43 3.47 14.35
C PHE A 121 -1.26 4.15 15.71
N SER A 122 -2.32 4.25 16.52
CA SER A 122 -2.29 4.96 17.80
C SER A 122 -1.31 4.37 18.82
N GLN A 123 -0.95 3.09 18.67
CA GLN A 123 0.02 2.41 19.54
C GLN A 123 1.44 2.39 18.97
N VAL A 124 1.68 2.97 17.79
CA VAL A 124 3.02 3.08 17.20
C VAL A 124 3.77 4.21 17.90
N ALA A 125 4.64 3.87 18.85
CA ALA A 125 5.32 4.85 19.70
C ALA A 125 6.29 5.78 18.95
N SER A 126 6.83 5.35 17.81
CA SER A 126 7.75 6.12 16.97
C SER A 126 7.06 7.15 16.08
N LEU A 127 5.72 7.14 16.03
CA LEU A 127 4.95 7.95 15.09
C LEU A 127 4.97 9.42 15.50
N THR A 128 5.50 10.26 14.61
CA THR A 128 5.61 11.71 14.83
C THR A 128 4.65 12.51 13.96
N LYS A 129 4.15 11.91 12.86
CA LYS A 129 3.32 12.58 11.88
C LYS A 129 2.22 11.67 11.36
N VAL A 130 0.98 12.14 11.44
CA VAL A 130 -0.19 11.47 10.87
C VAL A 130 -1.06 12.50 10.13
N GLU A 131 -1.28 12.28 8.84
CA GLU A 131 -2.18 13.10 8.02
C GLU A 131 -3.21 12.19 7.34
N LEU A 132 -4.45 12.21 7.81
CA LEU A 132 -5.56 11.45 7.24
C LEU A 132 -6.60 12.44 6.70
N VAL A 133 -6.75 12.51 5.38
CA VAL A 133 -7.60 13.51 4.72
C VAL A 133 -8.48 12.85 3.66
N ASN A 134 -9.77 13.20 3.63
CA ASN A 134 -10.72 12.71 2.63
C ASN A 134 -10.76 11.17 2.51
N LEU A 135 -10.95 10.49 3.65
CA LEU A 135 -11.10 9.04 3.74
C LEU A 135 -12.53 8.68 4.19
N PRO A 136 -13.55 8.84 3.33
CA PRO A 136 -14.96 8.81 3.73
C PRO A 136 -15.45 7.44 4.22
N LYS A 137 -14.76 6.35 3.86
CA LYS A 137 -15.12 4.97 4.29
C LYS A 137 -14.33 4.46 5.49
N VAL A 138 -13.28 5.18 5.91
CA VAL A 138 -12.57 4.89 7.15
C VAL A 138 -13.50 5.17 8.33
N ARG A 139 -13.65 4.19 9.23
CA ARG A 139 -14.51 4.35 10.40
C ARG A 139 -13.88 5.35 11.36
N LYS A 140 -14.66 6.35 11.76
CA LYS A 140 -14.27 7.24 12.87
C LYS A 140 -14.13 6.38 14.13
N VAL A 141 -12.90 6.30 14.65
CA VAL A 141 -12.57 5.72 15.96
C VAL A 141 -12.70 6.77 17.05
#